data_AF-A0A4Y2WCI1-F1
#
_entry.id   AF-A0A4Y2WCI1-F1
#
_cell.length_a   1.000
_cell.length_b   1.000
_cell.length_c   1.000
_cell.angle_alpha   90.00
_cell.angle_beta   90.00
_cell.angle_gamma   90.00
#
_symmetry.space_group_name_H-M   'P 1'
#
loop_
_entity.id
_entity.type
_entity.pdbx_description
1 polymer ?
#
loop_
_entity_poly.entity_id
_entity_poly.type
_entity_poly.pdbx_seq_one_letter_code
_entity_poly.pdbx_strand_id
1 'polypeptide(L)'
;MVLCSVIFSLLNLLVTANADACDAVRDRYVSGSNTNVDEAVQFLRNHDRLASQMANKAAIASWNYQSNLTEHNKKIMLEMEQESAKFSKEAWKNATSFAWKDFKDRNETIFRWFKSLSVLGTAALPEEKFKEVRKILPAYQFRTTLSQLKKINKRNS
;
A
#
# COMPACT_ATOMS: atom_id res chain seq x y z
N MET A 1 34.39 48.79 -8.58
CA MET A 1 33.09 48.51 -7.90
C MET A 1 32.11 47.70 -8.76
N VAL A 2 32.07 47.83 -10.09
CA VAL A 2 31.08 47.13 -10.93
C VAL A 2 31.38 45.62 -11.11
N LEU A 3 32.65 45.22 -11.21
CA LEU A 3 33.03 43.80 -11.38
C LEU A 3 32.61 42.89 -10.22
N CYS A 4 32.59 43.40 -8.98
CA CYS A 4 32.25 42.59 -7.80
C CYS A 4 30.74 42.28 -7.73
N SER A 5 29.89 43.23 -8.17
CA SER A 5 28.44 43.05 -8.22
C SER A 5 28.02 42.04 -9.30
N VAL A 6 28.70 42.04 -10.47
CA VAL A 6 28.38 41.10 -11.56
C VAL A 6 28.81 39.67 -11.19
N ILE A 7 29.94 39.51 -10.48
CA ILE A 7 30.40 38.21 -9.99
C ILE A 7 29.45 37.66 -8.92
N PHE A 8 28.93 38.50 -8.02
CA PHE A 8 27.93 38.09 -7.03
C PHE A 8 26.60 37.66 -7.68
N SER A 9 26.15 38.35 -8.73
CA SER A 9 24.95 37.97 -9.48
C SER A 9 25.13 36.66 -10.27
N LEU A 10 26.31 36.43 -10.86
CA LEU A 10 26.61 35.18 -11.58
C LEU A 10 26.76 33.98 -10.64
N LEU A 11 27.27 34.18 -9.42
CA LEU A 11 27.36 33.13 -8.41
C LEU A 11 25.96 32.68 -7.95
N ASN A 12 25.01 33.61 -7.82
CA ASN A 12 23.62 33.29 -7.45
C ASN A 12 22.88 32.51 -8.55
N LEU A 13 23.22 32.70 -9.84
CA LEU A 13 22.61 31.97 -10.95
C LEU A 13 23.12 30.51 -11.05
N LEU A 14 24.38 30.26 -10.65
CA LEU A 14 24.94 28.90 -10.60
C LEU A 14 24.43 28.11 -9.38
N VAL A 15 24.14 28.81 -8.26
CA VAL A 15 23.62 28.18 -7.03
C VAL A 15 22.17 27.72 -7.19
N THR A 16 21.33 28.44 -7.95
CA THR A 16 19.93 28.00 -8.19
C THR A 16 19.83 26.87 -9.22
N ALA A 17 20.72 26.80 -10.21
CA ALA A 17 20.72 25.73 -11.21
C ALA A 17 21.06 24.33 -10.63
N ASN A 18 21.81 24.30 -9.53
CA ASN A 18 22.26 23.05 -8.90
C ASN A 18 21.33 22.57 -7.76
N ALA A 19 20.42 23.42 -7.28
CA ALA A 19 19.42 23.04 -6.28
C ALA A 19 18.30 22.18 -6.88
N ASP A 20 17.94 22.41 -8.14
CA ASP A 20 16.90 21.65 -8.84
C ASP A 20 17.39 20.30 -9.39
N ALA A 21 18.71 20.05 -9.39
CA ALA A 21 19.30 18.81 -9.88
C ALA A 21 19.50 17.73 -8.80
N CYS A 22 19.19 18.02 -7.53
CA CYS A 22 19.42 17.11 -6.40
C CYS A 22 18.18 16.85 -5.55
N ASP A 23 17.05 16.46 -6.19
CA ASP A 23 16.06 15.60 -5.53
C ASP A 23 15.25 14.76 -6.54
N ALA A 24 15.95 14.13 -7.49
CA ALA A 24 15.32 13.11 -8.34
C ALA A 24 15.31 11.74 -7.65
N VAL A 25 15.03 11.68 -6.35
CA VAL A 25 14.60 10.43 -5.72
C VAL A 25 13.21 10.16 -6.26
N ARG A 26 13.07 9.19 -7.17
CA ARG A 26 11.76 8.76 -7.66
C ARG A 26 10.88 8.45 -6.45
N ASP A 27 9.93 9.34 -6.16
CA ASP A 27 9.17 9.26 -4.92
C ASP A 27 8.43 7.92 -4.88
N ARG A 28 8.61 7.18 -3.79
CA ARG A 28 8.12 5.80 -3.67
C ARG A 28 6.59 5.74 -3.58
N TYR A 29 5.94 6.84 -3.22
CA TYR A 29 4.51 6.88 -2.97
C TYR A 29 3.83 8.01 -3.73
N VAL A 30 2.73 7.68 -4.39
CA VAL A 30 1.91 8.65 -5.13
C VAL A 30 1.21 9.58 -4.14
N SER A 31 1.30 10.88 -4.39
CA SER A 31 0.55 11.93 -3.71
C SER A 31 -0.13 12.79 -4.76
N GLY A 32 -1.37 13.16 -4.51
CA GLY A 32 -2.15 14.02 -5.40
C GLY A 32 -2.06 15.47 -4.98
N SER A 33 -3.06 16.26 -5.36
CA SER A 33 -3.10 17.70 -5.19
C SER A 33 -4.17 18.21 -4.23
N ASN A 34 -5.07 17.35 -3.71
CA ASN A 34 -6.11 17.80 -2.79
C ASN A 34 -5.53 18.12 -1.39
N THR A 35 -5.49 19.39 -1.03
CA THR A 35 -4.96 19.88 0.26
C THR A 35 -6.00 20.02 1.37
N ASN A 36 -7.26 19.68 1.12
CA ASN A 36 -8.36 19.82 2.08
C ASN A 36 -8.23 18.80 3.22
N VAL A 37 -7.89 19.30 4.41
CA VAL A 37 -7.66 18.47 5.61
C VAL A 37 -8.96 17.92 6.17
N ASP A 38 -10.06 18.68 6.12
CA ASP A 38 -11.35 18.24 6.69
C ASP A 38 -11.93 17.08 5.89
N GLU A 39 -11.87 17.16 4.55
CA GLU A 39 -12.23 16.05 3.66
C GLU A 39 -11.35 14.83 3.91
N ALA A 40 -10.04 15.03 4.09
CA ALA A 40 -9.10 13.95 4.40
C ALA A 40 -9.47 13.24 5.71
N VAL A 41 -9.81 14.00 6.76
CA VAL A 41 -10.25 13.45 8.05
C VAL A 41 -11.57 12.68 7.91
N GLN A 42 -12.54 13.23 7.18
CA GLN A 42 -13.82 12.56 6.94
C GLN A 42 -13.64 11.26 6.16
N PHE A 43 -12.78 11.27 5.14
CA PHE A 43 -12.40 10.06 4.41
C PHE A 43 -11.81 9.00 5.34
N LEU A 44 -10.83 9.36 6.18
CA LEU A 44 -10.19 8.40 7.09
C LEU A 44 -11.19 7.81 8.09
N ARG A 45 -12.11 8.60 8.65
CA ARG A 45 -13.16 8.10 9.56
C ARG A 45 -14.09 7.11 8.88
N ASN A 46 -14.53 7.44 7.67
CA ASN A 46 -15.39 6.55 6.88
C ASN A 46 -14.65 5.27 6.48
N HIS A 47 -13.40 5.40 6.07
CA HIS A 47 -12.55 4.27 5.71
C HIS A 47 -12.34 3.33 6.90
N ASP A 48 -11.99 3.85 8.08
CA ASP A 48 -11.78 3.05 9.30
C ASP A 48 -13.01 2.19 9.67
N ARG A 49 -14.19 2.81 9.64
CA ARG A 49 -15.46 2.12 9.89
C ARG A 49 -15.71 0.99 8.87
N LEU A 50 -15.54 1.27 7.58
CA LEU A 50 -15.79 0.31 6.51
C LEU A 50 -14.73 -0.81 6.49
N ALA A 51 -13.47 -0.46 6.70
CA ALA A 51 -12.35 -1.40 6.76
C ALA A 51 -12.55 -2.38 7.92
N SER A 52 -13.00 -1.91 9.08
CA SER A 52 -13.31 -2.77 10.23
C SER A 52 -14.41 -3.78 9.93
N GLN A 53 -15.47 -3.36 9.25
CA GLN A 53 -16.55 -4.26 8.81
C GLN A 53 -16.06 -5.28 7.79
N MET A 54 -15.27 -4.85 6.80
CA MET A 54 -14.68 -5.74 5.79
C MET A 54 -13.73 -6.75 6.43
N ALA A 55 -12.86 -6.31 7.33
CA ALA A 55 -11.92 -7.15 8.05
C ALA A 55 -12.62 -8.22 8.89
N ASN A 56 -13.70 -7.85 9.58
CA ASN A 56 -14.51 -8.82 10.33
C ASN A 56 -15.09 -9.91 9.41
N LYS A 57 -15.69 -9.52 8.28
CA LYS A 57 -16.25 -10.48 7.30
C LYS A 57 -15.17 -11.38 6.71
N ALA A 58 -14.03 -10.82 6.31
CA ALA A 58 -12.91 -11.57 5.76
C ALA A 58 -12.33 -12.57 6.79
N ALA A 59 -12.22 -12.15 8.06
CA ALA A 59 -11.76 -13.01 9.14
C ALA A 59 -12.72 -14.19 9.37
N ILE A 60 -14.03 -13.94 9.39
CA ILE A 60 -15.05 -15.00 9.54
C ILE A 60 -15.01 -15.97 8.36
N ALA A 61 -14.94 -15.47 7.12
CA ALA A 61 -14.88 -16.33 5.93
C ALA A 61 -13.62 -17.21 5.91
N SER A 62 -12.48 -16.64 6.29
CA SER A 62 -11.22 -17.37 6.44
C SER A 62 -11.31 -18.42 7.54
N TRP A 63 -11.86 -18.08 8.71
CA TRP A 63 -12.05 -19.01 9.82
C TRP A 63 -12.97 -20.18 9.44
N ASN A 64 -14.08 -19.91 8.74
CA ASN A 64 -15.01 -20.94 8.29
C ASN A 64 -14.36 -21.96 7.36
N TYR A 65 -13.49 -21.51 6.45
CA TYR A 65 -12.73 -22.43 5.60
C TYR A 65 -11.68 -23.22 6.39
N GLN A 66 -10.91 -22.55 7.26
CA GLN A 66 -9.85 -23.20 8.05
C GLN A 66 -10.40 -24.23 9.05
N SER A 67 -11.55 -23.97 9.65
CA SER A 67 -12.22 -24.88 10.58
C SER A 67 -13.03 -25.96 9.87
N ASN A 68 -13.48 -25.72 8.64
CA ASN A 68 -14.24 -26.67 7.83
C ASN A 68 -13.85 -26.59 6.34
N LEU A 69 -12.92 -27.46 5.95
CA LEU A 69 -12.26 -27.50 4.63
C LEU A 69 -13.19 -28.05 3.53
N THR A 70 -14.21 -27.28 3.16
CA THR A 70 -15.11 -27.57 2.03
C THR A 70 -14.85 -26.63 0.86
N GLU A 71 -15.13 -27.08 -0.37
CA GLU A 71 -15.01 -26.22 -1.56
C GLU A 71 -15.99 -25.03 -1.51
N HIS A 72 -17.15 -25.20 -0.85
CA HIS A 72 -18.10 -24.12 -0.61
C HIS A 72 -17.50 -23.00 0.26
N ASN A 73 -16.95 -23.34 1.44
CA ASN A 73 -16.32 -22.35 2.32
C ASN A 73 -15.09 -21.71 1.67
N LYS A 74 -14.32 -22.50 0.91
CA LYS A 74 -13.19 -22.00 0.14
C LYS A 74 -13.61 -20.95 -0.89
N LYS A 75 -14.69 -21.21 -1.62
CA LYS A 75 -15.24 -20.26 -2.60
C LYS A 75 -15.62 -18.94 -1.93
N ILE A 76 -16.35 -18.99 -0.81
CA ILE A 76 -16.75 -17.81 -0.04
C ILE A 76 -15.51 -17.03 0.44
N MET A 77 -14.51 -17.72 0.98
CA MET A 77 -13.26 -17.08 1.39
C MET A 77 -12.58 -16.34 0.23
N LEU A 78 -12.46 -16.98 -0.94
CA LEU A 78 -11.84 -16.37 -2.12
C LEU A 78 -12.64 -15.17 -2.66
N GLU A 79 -13.97 -15.23 -2.60
CA GLU A 79 -14.84 -14.10 -2.96
C GLU A 79 -14.62 -12.92 -2.01
N MET A 80 -14.55 -13.17 -0.69
CA MET A 80 -14.25 -12.13 0.30
C MET A 80 -12.85 -11.54 0.15
N GLU A 81 -11.84 -12.34 -0.22
CA GLU A 81 -10.50 -11.83 -0.54
C GLU A 81 -10.52 -10.90 -1.77
N GLN A 82 -11.32 -11.25 -2.79
CA GLN A 82 -11.50 -10.43 -3.98
C GLN A 82 -12.18 -9.09 -3.64
N GLU A 83 -13.26 -9.12 -2.86
CA GLU A 83 -13.94 -7.90 -2.40
C GLU A 83 -13.01 -7.01 -1.58
N SER A 84 -12.24 -7.60 -0.67
CA SER A 84 -11.24 -6.88 0.13
C SER A 84 -10.19 -6.20 -0.74
N ALA A 85 -9.70 -6.88 -1.79
CA ALA A 85 -8.74 -6.30 -2.73
C ALA A 85 -9.31 -5.11 -3.51
N LYS A 86 -10.58 -5.18 -3.94
CA LYS A 86 -11.27 -4.06 -4.59
C LYS A 86 -11.41 -2.87 -3.65
N PHE A 87 -11.84 -3.12 -2.41
CA PHE A 87 -11.94 -2.09 -1.37
C PHE A 87 -10.59 -1.40 -1.13
N SER A 88 -9.49 -2.16 -1.01
CA SER A 88 -8.14 -1.58 -0.86
C SER A 88 -7.74 -0.73 -2.06
N LYS A 89 -8.10 -1.13 -3.28
CA LYS A 89 -7.81 -0.38 -4.51
C LYS A 89 -8.58 0.94 -4.59
N GLU A 90 -9.84 0.95 -4.18
CA GLU A 90 -10.65 2.17 -4.10
C GLU A 90 -10.13 3.11 -3.02
N ALA A 91 -9.81 2.58 -1.83
CA ALA A 91 -9.20 3.35 -0.76
C ALA A 91 -7.87 3.98 -1.19
N TRP A 92 -7.02 3.23 -1.89
CA TRP A 92 -5.76 3.75 -2.43
C TRP A 92 -5.98 4.87 -3.45
N LYS A 93 -6.91 4.71 -4.39
CA LYS A 93 -7.23 5.77 -5.37
C LYS A 93 -7.66 7.06 -4.68
N ASN A 94 -8.51 6.96 -3.66
CA ASN A 94 -8.96 8.13 -2.91
C ASN A 94 -7.80 8.72 -2.08
N ALA A 95 -7.08 7.88 -1.34
CA ALA A 95 -5.96 8.31 -0.50
C ALA A 95 -4.84 9.01 -1.29
N THR A 96 -4.53 8.51 -2.49
CA THR A 96 -3.50 9.09 -3.37
C THR A 96 -3.98 10.33 -4.13
N SER A 97 -5.26 10.71 -4.04
CA SER A 97 -5.75 11.99 -4.59
C SER A 97 -5.40 13.19 -3.71
N PHE A 98 -5.18 12.96 -2.41
CA PHE A 98 -4.79 13.99 -1.45
C PHE A 98 -3.30 14.33 -1.57
N ALA A 99 -2.98 15.61 -1.33
CA ALA A 99 -1.63 16.11 -1.10
C ALA A 99 -1.15 15.71 0.30
N TRP A 100 -1.19 14.42 0.60
CA TRP A 100 -1.06 13.91 1.97
C TRP A 100 0.34 14.08 2.54
N LYS A 101 1.36 14.30 1.69
CA LYS A 101 2.72 14.64 2.13
C LYS A 101 2.76 15.97 2.87
N ASP A 102 1.92 16.93 2.48
CA ASP A 102 1.78 18.25 3.10
C ASP A 102 1.03 18.20 4.44
N PHE A 103 0.48 17.02 4.80
CA PHE A 103 -0.11 16.82 6.12
C PHE A 103 0.93 16.53 7.18
N LYS A 104 2.18 16.20 6.82
CA LYS A 104 3.24 15.87 7.78
C LYS A 104 3.44 16.99 8.81
N ASP A 105 3.48 18.23 8.35
CA ASP A 105 3.73 19.39 9.22
C ASP A 105 2.47 19.84 9.98
N ARG A 106 1.28 19.41 9.54
CA ARG A 106 -0.01 19.80 10.11
C ARG A 106 -0.55 18.78 11.11
N ASN A 107 -0.43 17.49 10.80
CA ASN A 107 -0.92 16.38 11.60
C ASN A 107 -0.19 15.07 11.24
N GLU A 108 0.76 14.67 12.09
CA GLU A 108 1.56 13.46 11.88
C GLU A 108 0.73 12.18 11.82
N THR A 109 -0.32 12.06 12.63
CA THR A 109 -1.19 10.87 12.66
C THR A 109 -1.90 10.67 11.32
N ILE A 110 -2.47 11.74 10.76
CA ILE A 110 -3.12 11.72 9.45
C ILE A 110 -2.10 11.35 8.37
N PHE A 111 -0.92 11.99 8.37
CA PHE A 111 0.16 11.67 7.45
C PHE A 111 0.53 10.17 7.48
N ARG A 112 0.68 9.58 8.66
CA ARG A 112 0.99 8.14 8.81
C ARG A 112 -0.10 7.24 8.23
N TRP A 113 -1.37 7.59 8.43
CA TRP A 113 -2.50 6.84 7.90
C TRP A 113 -2.52 6.88 6.37
N PHE A 114 -2.38 8.06 5.76
CA PHE A 114 -2.30 8.21 4.31
C PHE A 114 -1.09 7.51 3.71
N LYS A 115 0.07 7.59 4.37
CA LYS A 115 1.26 6.84 3.96
C LYS A 115 0.98 5.34 3.91
N SER A 116 0.29 4.78 4.90
CA SER A 116 -0.13 3.37 4.90
C SER A 116 -1.07 3.06 3.72
N LEU A 117 -2.10 3.88 3.52
CA LEU A 117 -3.07 3.72 2.44
C LEU A 117 -2.50 3.93 1.03
N SER A 118 -1.37 4.62 0.90
CA SER A 118 -0.65 4.80 -0.37
C SER A 118 0.06 3.52 -0.86
N VAL A 119 0.12 2.48 -0.02
CA VAL A 119 0.74 1.19 -0.35
C VAL A 119 -0.33 0.16 -0.68
N LEU A 120 -0.51 -0.13 -1.96
CA LEU A 120 -1.60 -1.01 -2.42
C LEU A 120 -1.31 -2.52 -2.25
N GLY A 121 -0.04 -2.93 -2.19
CA GLY A 121 0.35 -4.33 -2.01
C GLY A 121 -0.15 -5.26 -3.13
N THR A 122 -0.69 -6.42 -2.77
CA THR A 122 -1.17 -7.43 -3.75
C THR A 122 -2.43 -7.00 -4.50
N ALA A 123 -3.20 -6.04 -3.96
CA ALA A 123 -4.37 -5.47 -4.63
C ALA A 123 -4.01 -4.59 -5.84
N ALA A 124 -2.71 -4.35 -6.08
CA ALA A 124 -2.23 -3.67 -7.27
C ALA A 124 -2.33 -4.53 -8.53
N LEU A 125 -2.41 -5.86 -8.37
CA LEU A 125 -2.54 -6.79 -9.49
C LEU A 125 -3.87 -6.61 -10.22
N PRO A 126 -3.90 -6.85 -11.55
CA PRO A 126 -5.16 -7.06 -12.28
C PRO A 126 -5.97 -8.18 -11.64
N GLU A 127 -7.29 -8.12 -11.74
CA GLU A 127 -8.22 -9.05 -11.09
C GLU A 127 -7.94 -10.51 -11.47
N GLU A 128 -7.68 -10.76 -12.76
CA GLU A 128 -7.39 -12.10 -13.29
C GLU A 128 -6.12 -12.67 -12.67
N LYS A 129 -5.07 -11.83 -12.56
CA LYS A 129 -3.79 -12.20 -11.96
C LYS A 129 -3.90 -12.35 -10.45
N PHE A 130 -4.70 -11.52 -9.78
CA PHE A 130 -4.98 -11.67 -8.36
C PHE A 130 -5.63 -13.03 -8.09
N LYS A 131 -6.67 -13.39 -8.85
CA LYS A 131 -7.33 -14.70 -8.74
C LYS A 131 -6.38 -15.87 -9.00
N GLU A 132 -5.54 -15.75 -10.02
CA GLU A 132 -4.54 -16.76 -10.34
C GLU A 132 -3.58 -16.97 -9.15
N VAL A 133 -3.01 -15.89 -8.62
CA VAL A 133 -2.09 -15.93 -7.47
C VAL A 133 -2.77 -16.55 -6.24
N ARG A 134 -4.02 -16.18 -5.93
CA ARG A 134 -4.75 -16.74 -4.78
C ARG A 134 -5.01 -18.23 -4.90
N LYS A 135 -5.21 -18.75 -6.11
CA LYS A 135 -5.39 -20.19 -6.35
C LYS A 135 -4.09 -20.98 -6.18
N ILE A 136 -2.95 -20.45 -6.65
CA ILE A 136 -1.67 -21.18 -6.64
C ILE A 136 -0.93 -21.08 -5.30
N LEU A 137 -1.15 -20.01 -4.53
CA LEU A 137 -0.38 -19.70 -3.32
C LEU A 137 -0.44 -20.83 -2.27
N PRO A 138 -1.59 -21.44 -1.96
CA PRO A 138 -1.65 -22.53 -0.98
C PRO A 138 -0.80 -23.74 -1.39
N ALA A 139 -0.86 -24.13 -2.67
CA ALA A 139 -0.09 -25.26 -3.20
C ALA A 139 1.43 -24.98 -3.16
N TYR A 140 1.83 -23.76 -3.51
CA TYR A 140 3.22 -23.32 -3.40
C TYR A 140 3.71 -23.39 -1.95
N GLN A 141 2.94 -22.82 -1.00
CA GLN A 141 3.28 -22.85 0.42
C GLN A 141 3.44 -24.29 0.92
N PHE A 142 2.50 -25.18 0.62
CA PHE A 142 2.57 -26.59 1.00
C PHE A 142 3.82 -27.30 0.43
N ARG A 143 4.17 -27.06 -0.84
CA ARG A 143 5.38 -27.64 -1.43
C ARG A 143 6.65 -27.17 -0.71
N THR A 144 6.72 -25.87 -0.38
CA THR A 144 7.87 -25.32 0.32
C THR A 144 8.00 -25.89 1.72
N THR A 145 6.91 -25.99 2.50
CA THR A 145 6.94 -26.56 3.85
C THR A 145 7.38 -28.02 3.83
N LEU A 146 6.81 -28.85 2.93
CA LEU A 146 7.24 -30.23 2.75
C LEU A 146 8.73 -30.36 2.38
N SER A 147 9.24 -29.48 1.53
CA SER A 147 10.67 -29.49 1.16
C SER A 147 11.58 -29.21 2.36
N GLN A 148 11.18 -28.31 3.26
CA GLN A 148 11.92 -28.02 4.48
C GLN A 148 11.86 -29.19 5.46
N LEU A 149 10.69 -29.81 5.63
CA LEU A 149 10.53 -30.99 6.49
C LEU A 149 11.41 -32.16 6.03
N LYS A 150 11.49 -32.42 4.73
CA LYS A 150 12.39 -33.45 4.18
C LYS A 150 13.86 -33.18 4.49
N LYS A 151 14.30 -31.93 4.38
CA LYS A 151 15.68 -31.52 4.73
C LYS A 151 15.97 -31.64 6.22
N ILE A 152 14.99 -31.40 7.08
CA ILE A 152 15.11 -31.59 8.53
C ILE A 152 15.23 -33.07 8.86
N ASN A 153 14.34 -33.91 8.32
CA ASN A 153 14.36 -35.34 8.59
C ASN A 153 15.70 -35.98 8.17
N LYS A 154 16.23 -35.62 6.98
CA LYS A 154 17.54 -36.09 6.51
C LYS A 154 18.73 -35.63 7.38
N ARG A 155 18.62 -34.51 8.10
CA ARG A 155 19.68 -34.05 9.02
C ARG A 155 19.65 -34.78 10.37
N ASN A 156 18.50 -35.33 10.74
CA ASN A 156 18.30 -36.02 12.01
C ASN A 156 18.42 -37.56 11.89
N SER A 157 18.61 -38.07 10.67
CA SER A 157 18.92 -39.47 10.34
C SER A 157 20.41 -39.63 10.07
#